data_AF-A0A558F6T8-F1
#
_entry.id   AF-A0A558F6T8-F1
#
_cell.length_a   1.000
_cell.length_b   1.000
_cell.length_c   1.000
_cell.angle_alpha   90.00
_cell.angle_beta   90.00
_cell.angle_gamma   90.00
#
_symmetry.space_group_name_H-M   'P 1'
#
loop_
_entity.id
_entity.type
_entity.pdbx_description
1 polymer ?
#
loop_
_entity_poly.entity_id
_entity_poly.type
_entity_poly.pdbx_seq_one_letter_code
_entity_poly.pdbx_strand_id
1 'polypeptide(L)'
;MKGQVHLLERTNFGGKVYRTDLREPEEILREGFNPTGDFTAISNMLNNPSRNHGRDALVVAETLEGAIFYATQGSLDPYFYEIDASDVGGVSLLENLVLNKEGMLAHLEVGPDGSLSDQTGLANRMHEAHLSFDDLKLQGRPIVPLGRLTKEVEHMRHIMNL
;
A
#
# COMPACT_ATOMS: atom_id res chain seq x y z
N MET A 1 1.70 -5.84 33.25
CA MET A 1 2.51 -5.66 32.03
C MET A 1 1.61 -5.05 30.98
N LYS A 2 1.84 -3.80 30.55
CA LYS A 2 1.15 -3.27 29.37
C LYS A 2 1.74 -3.99 28.16
N GLY A 3 0.94 -4.83 27.49
CA GLY A 3 1.36 -5.44 26.23
C GLY A 3 1.63 -4.33 25.23
N GLN A 4 2.81 -4.37 24.60
CA GLN A 4 3.10 -3.51 23.45
C GLN A 4 2.11 -3.91 22.35
N VAL A 5 1.22 -3.00 21.96
CA VAL A 5 0.24 -3.27 20.92
C VAL A 5 0.92 -2.99 19.58
N HIS A 6 1.23 -4.06 18.84
CA HIS A 6 1.85 -3.98 17.52
C HIS A 6 0.80 -4.10 16.42
N LEU A 7 1.14 -3.65 15.20
CA LEU A 7 0.31 -3.90 14.03
C LEU A 7 0.24 -5.40 13.72
N LEU A 8 -0.88 -5.83 13.13
CA LEU A 8 -1.06 -7.16 12.57
C LEU A 8 -0.23 -7.24 11.29
N GLU A 9 0.81 -8.06 11.33
CA GLU A 9 1.65 -8.35 10.18
C GLU A 9 1.31 -9.72 9.60
N ARG A 10 1.21 -9.78 8.28
CA ARG A 10 1.05 -11.03 7.53
C ARG A 10 2.42 -11.49 7.06
N THR A 11 2.71 -12.77 7.21
CA THR A 11 3.86 -13.42 6.54
C THR A 11 3.53 -13.85 5.11
N ASN A 12 2.24 -13.83 4.76
CA ASN A 12 1.74 -14.08 3.42
C ASN A 12 0.52 -13.17 3.21
N PHE A 13 0.71 -12.12 2.42
CA PHE A 13 -0.36 -11.18 2.10
C PHE A 13 -1.42 -11.82 1.21
N GLY A 14 -0.97 -12.65 0.27
CA GLY A 14 -1.79 -13.48 -0.61
C GLY A 14 -2.42 -12.70 -1.77
N GLY A 15 -2.71 -13.42 -2.85
CA GLY A 15 -3.51 -12.89 -3.95
C GLY A 15 -2.81 -11.79 -4.76
N LYS A 16 -3.62 -10.87 -5.30
CA LYS A 16 -3.18 -9.80 -6.19
C LYS A 16 -3.27 -8.47 -5.47
N VAL A 17 -2.23 -7.66 -5.60
CA VAL A 17 -2.21 -6.24 -5.20
C VAL A 17 -1.89 -5.37 -6.40
N TYR A 18 -2.12 -4.07 -6.25
CA TYR A 18 -2.07 -3.13 -7.35
C TYR A 18 -1.21 -1.93 -7.01
N ARG A 19 -0.44 -1.45 -7.99
CA ARG A 19 0.38 -0.25 -7.84
C ARG A 19 0.30 0.61 -9.09
N THR A 20 0.40 1.91 -8.90
CA THR A 20 0.60 2.86 -9.99
C THR A 20 2.04 3.37 -10.01
N ASP A 21 2.58 3.62 -11.20
CA ASP A 21 3.92 4.21 -11.38
C ASP A 21 3.93 5.04 -12.67
N LEU A 22 4.78 6.06 -12.73
CA LEU A 22 4.95 6.89 -13.94
C LEU A 22 5.93 6.28 -14.93
N ARG A 23 6.77 5.35 -14.47
CA ARG A 23 7.71 4.62 -15.32
C ARG A 23 6.96 3.69 -16.26
N GLU A 24 7.51 3.54 -17.45
CA GLU A 24 6.96 2.70 -18.52
C GLU A 24 7.00 1.21 -18.16
N PRO A 25 6.08 0.39 -18.69
CA PRO A 25 6.06 -1.04 -18.44
C PRO A 25 7.38 -1.76 -18.70
N GLU A 26 8.10 -1.41 -19.77
CA GLU A 26 9.38 -2.06 -20.08
C GLU A 26 10.45 -1.79 -19.03
N GLU A 27 10.43 -0.59 -18.42
CA GLU A 27 11.35 -0.22 -17.35
C GLU A 27 11.03 -1.00 -16.06
N ILE A 28 9.76 -1.03 -15.66
CA ILE A 28 9.32 -1.78 -14.47
C ILE A 28 9.57 -3.29 -14.62
N LEU A 29 9.32 -3.85 -15.80
CA LEU A 29 9.57 -5.27 -16.05
C LEU A 29 11.06 -5.63 -16.03
N ARG A 30 11.93 -4.68 -16.39
CA ARG A 30 13.39 -4.86 -16.38
C ARG A 30 14.00 -4.66 -14.99
N GLU A 31 13.55 -3.64 -14.27
CA GLU A 31 14.23 -3.12 -13.08
C GLU A 31 13.46 -3.36 -11.79
N GLY A 32 12.16 -3.66 -11.90
CA GLY A 32 11.25 -3.76 -10.77
C GLY A 32 10.82 -2.41 -10.22
N PHE A 33 10.08 -2.46 -9.12
CA PHE A 33 9.75 -1.27 -8.36
C PHE A 33 10.92 -0.83 -7.49
N ASN A 34 11.01 0.47 -7.22
CA ASN A 34 11.83 0.97 -6.13
C ASN A 34 11.00 0.94 -4.85
N PRO A 35 11.63 0.66 -3.69
CA PRO A 35 10.93 0.80 -2.43
C PRO A 35 10.52 2.26 -2.22
N THR A 36 9.40 2.44 -1.54
CA THR A 36 8.91 3.76 -1.17
C THR A 36 9.66 4.19 0.09
N GLY A 37 10.53 5.20 -0.03
CA GLY A 37 11.20 5.82 1.12
C GLY A 37 10.39 6.93 1.80
N ASP A 38 9.42 7.50 1.10
CA ASP A 38 8.57 8.61 1.55
C ASP A 38 7.09 8.25 1.41
N PHE A 39 6.38 8.20 2.54
CA PHE A 39 5.02 7.64 2.62
C PHE A 39 4.03 8.79 2.78
N THR A 40 3.21 9.01 1.76
CA THR A 40 2.39 10.24 1.66
C THR A 40 1.14 10.20 2.52
N ALA A 41 0.58 9.02 2.80
CA ALA A 41 -0.75 8.91 3.42
C ALA A 41 -0.70 8.45 4.89
N ILE A 42 0.19 7.51 5.23
CA ILE A 42 0.47 7.07 6.61
C ILE A 42 1.95 6.66 6.76
N SER A 43 2.50 6.72 7.97
CA SER A 43 3.87 6.25 8.23
C SER A 43 4.02 4.74 7.96
N ASN A 44 5.23 4.31 7.57
CA ASN A 44 5.53 2.91 7.26
C ASN A 44 4.99 1.94 8.33
N MET A 45 4.06 1.07 7.95
CA MET A 45 3.39 0.12 8.83
C MET A 45 4.18 -1.16 9.15
N LEU A 46 5.32 -1.45 8.49
CA LEU A 46 6.11 -2.64 8.82
C LEU A 46 6.95 -2.38 10.09
N ASN A 47 6.77 -3.17 11.15
CA ASN A 47 7.64 -3.11 12.33
C ASN A 47 8.83 -4.06 12.19
N ASN A 48 10.04 -3.57 11.92
CA ASN A 48 11.22 -4.14 12.60
C ASN A 48 12.48 -3.25 12.63
N PRO A 49 13.19 -3.16 13.79
CA PRO A 49 14.50 -2.52 13.95
C PRO A 49 15.74 -3.48 13.97
N SER A 50 15.87 -4.47 13.07
CA SER A 50 17.08 -5.34 12.96
C SER A 50 17.02 -6.22 11.68
N ARG A 51 18.02 -6.46 10.84
CA ARG A 51 19.48 -6.24 10.82
C ARG A 51 19.92 -6.04 9.35
N ASN A 52 20.62 -4.95 9.07
CA ASN A 52 21.43 -4.70 7.86
C ASN A 52 20.77 -4.38 6.50
N HIS A 53 19.45 -4.43 6.28
CA HIS A 53 18.85 -3.93 5.02
C HIS A 53 17.57 -3.11 5.29
N GLY A 54 17.23 -2.19 4.37
CA GLY A 54 16.46 -0.96 4.58
C GLY A 54 15.01 -1.12 5.04
N ARG A 55 14.42 0.00 5.48
CA ARG A 55 13.01 0.16 5.93
C ARG A 55 12.06 0.20 4.73
N ASP A 56 12.36 -0.62 3.75
CA ASP A 56 11.96 -0.43 2.38
C ASP A 56 10.67 -1.21 2.17
N ALA A 57 9.56 -0.48 2.14
CA ALA A 57 8.26 -1.05 1.86
C ALA A 57 7.83 -0.67 0.44
N LEU A 58 7.09 -1.57 -0.21
CA LEU A 58 6.31 -1.21 -1.39
C LEU A 58 4.89 -0.87 -0.94
N VAL A 59 4.50 0.40 -1.08
CA VAL A 59 3.11 0.82 -0.91
C VAL A 59 2.29 0.34 -2.10
N VAL A 60 1.20 -0.36 -1.84
CA VAL A 60 0.29 -0.91 -2.84
C VAL A 60 -1.16 -0.69 -2.39
N ALA A 61 -2.09 -0.83 -3.31
CA ALA A 61 -3.51 -0.99 -3.03
C ALA A 61 -3.88 -2.48 -3.06
N GLU A 62 -4.68 -2.93 -2.10
CA GLU A 62 -5.20 -4.31 -2.08
C GLU A 62 -6.21 -4.59 -3.20
N THR A 63 -6.73 -3.54 -3.85
CA THR A 63 -7.71 -3.66 -4.92
C THR A 63 -7.38 -2.74 -6.09
N LEU A 64 -7.82 -3.12 -7.30
CA LEU A 64 -7.66 -2.28 -8.48
C LEU A 64 -8.44 -0.97 -8.34
N GLU A 65 -9.62 -1.02 -7.73
CA GLU A 65 -10.42 0.16 -7.42
C GLU A 65 -9.67 1.15 -6.51
N GLY A 66 -8.99 0.64 -5.48
CA GLY A 66 -8.14 1.46 -4.60
C GLY A 66 -6.97 2.11 -5.35
N ALA A 67 -6.34 1.39 -6.28
CA ALA A 67 -5.29 1.96 -7.13
C ALA A 67 -5.83 3.03 -8.10
N ILE A 68 -7.03 2.82 -8.66
CA ILE A 68 -7.70 3.81 -9.53
C ILE A 68 -8.02 5.05 -8.70
N PHE A 69 -8.56 4.88 -7.49
CA PHE A 69 -8.84 5.96 -6.56
C PHE A 69 -7.59 6.75 -6.19
N TYR A 70 -6.47 6.07 -5.97
CA TYR A 70 -5.19 6.75 -5.76
C TYR A 70 -4.81 7.63 -6.96
N ALA A 71 -4.93 7.10 -8.19
CA ALA A 71 -4.65 7.85 -9.41
C ALA A 71 -5.58 9.06 -9.61
N THR A 72 -6.81 9.04 -9.08
CA THR A 72 -7.71 10.21 -9.17
C THR A 72 -7.21 11.40 -8.34
N GLN A 73 -6.40 11.16 -7.30
CA GLN A 73 -5.86 12.21 -6.44
C GLN A 73 -4.71 13.00 -7.10
N GLY A 74 -4.07 12.42 -8.12
CA GLY A 74 -3.00 13.06 -8.88
C GLY A 74 -3.51 13.70 -10.18
N SER A 75 -2.70 14.59 -10.75
CA SER A 75 -2.92 15.18 -12.08
C SER A 75 -2.26 14.41 -13.22
N LEU A 76 -1.45 13.40 -12.90
CA LEU A 76 -0.71 12.60 -13.87
C LEU A 76 -1.52 11.39 -14.33
N ASP A 77 -1.11 10.81 -15.45
CA ASP A 77 -1.71 9.61 -16.07
C ASP A 77 -0.74 8.43 -15.90
N PRO A 78 -0.81 7.70 -14.76
CA PRO A 78 0.15 6.65 -14.45
C PRO A 78 -0.18 5.34 -15.15
N TYR A 79 0.81 4.46 -15.22
CA TYR A 79 0.62 3.04 -15.55
C TYR A 79 0.16 2.27 -14.32
N PHE A 80 -0.67 1.27 -14.56
CA PHE A 80 -1.17 0.35 -13.54
C PHE A 80 -0.47 -0.99 -13.65
N TYR A 81 -0.20 -1.58 -12.50
CA TYR A 81 0.50 -2.85 -12.36
C TYR A 81 -0.23 -3.74 -11.37
N GLU A 82 -0.39 -5.00 -11.72
CA GLU A 82 -0.82 -6.06 -10.82
C GLU A 82 0.43 -6.85 -10.37
N ILE A 83 0.49 -7.16 -9.07
CA ILE A 83 1.61 -7.88 -8.44
C ILE A 83 1.03 -9.08 -7.69
N ASP A 84 1.61 -10.26 -7.89
CA ASP A 84 1.32 -11.43 -7.06
C ASP A 84 1.99 -11.28 -5.68
N ALA A 85 1.17 -11.13 -4.65
CA ALA A 85 1.60 -10.98 -3.25
C ALA A 85 1.52 -12.29 -2.45
N SER A 86 1.41 -13.43 -3.13
CA SER A 86 1.53 -14.74 -2.49
C SER A 86 2.93 -14.88 -1.86
N ASP A 87 2.98 -15.34 -0.61
CA ASP A 87 4.19 -15.50 0.22
C ASP A 87 5.04 -14.22 0.35
N VAL A 88 4.42 -13.06 0.23
CA VAL A 88 5.03 -11.75 0.51
C VAL A 88 4.53 -11.27 1.86
N GLY A 89 5.44 -10.90 2.76
CA GLY A 89 5.06 -10.30 4.04
C GLY A 89 4.52 -8.88 3.87
N GLY A 90 3.62 -8.44 4.74
CA GLY A 90 3.07 -7.10 4.66
C GLY A 90 2.10 -6.72 5.76
N VAL A 91 1.68 -5.46 5.76
CA VAL A 91 0.66 -4.92 6.66
C VAL A 91 -0.46 -4.27 5.86
N SER A 92 -1.70 -4.71 6.11
CA SER A 92 -2.91 -4.07 5.58
C SER A 92 -3.36 -2.97 6.52
N LEU A 93 -3.59 -1.77 5.96
CA LEU A 93 -4.16 -0.66 6.71
C LEU A 93 -5.59 -0.99 7.16
N LEU A 94 -6.42 -1.45 6.22
CA LEU A 94 -7.83 -1.72 6.47
C LEU A 94 -8.01 -2.81 7.54
N GLU A 95 -7.23 -3.89 7.45
CA GLU A 95 -7.26 -4.96 8.44
C GLU A 95 -6.94 -4.44 9.83
N ASN A 96 -5.89 -3.64 9.95
CA ASN A 96 -5.49 -3.08 11.24
C ASN A 96 -6.47 -2.04 11.77
N LEU A 97 -7.10 -1.25 10.90
CA LEU A 97 -8.17 -0.32 11.29
C LEU A 97 -9.40 -1.05 11.84
N VAL A 98 -9.76 -2.20 11.26
CA VAL A 98 -10.97 -2.96 11.63
C VAL A 98 -10.73 -3.90 12.82
N LEU A 99 -9.61 -4.63 12.81
CA LEU A 99 -9.34 -5.72 13.75
C LEU A 99 -8.35 -5.37 14.86
N ASN A 100 -7.55 -4.31 14.69
CA ASN A 100 -6.48 -3.95 15.62
C ASN A 100 -6.39 -2.44 15.85
N LYS A 101 -7.54 -1.86 16.18
CA LYS A 101 -7.70 -0.41 16.39
C LYS A 101 -6.67 0.16 17.37
N GLU A 102 -6.42 -0.54 18.48
CA GLU A 102 -5.45 -0.10 19.49
C GLU A 102 -4.01 -0.07 18.95
N GLY A 103 -3.63 -1.05 18.12
CA GLY A 103 -2.33 -1.08 17.46
C GLY A 103 -2.17 0.05 16.45
N MET A 104 -3.22 0.36 15.69
CA MET A 104 -3.22 1.51 14.78
C MET A 104 -3.08 2.84 15.51
N LEU A 105 -3.81 3.04 16.61
CA LEU A 105 -3.70 4.26 17.41
C LEU A 105 -2.30 4.44 17.99
N ALA A 106 -1.71 3.34 18.50
CA ALA A 106 -0.33 3.34 18.98
C ALA A 106 0.67 3.66 17.86
N HIS A 107 0.50 3.06 16.68
CA HIS A 107 1.36 3.28 15.51
C HIS A 107 1.32 4.72 15.01
N LEU A 108 0.13 5.33 14.98
CA LEU A 108 -0.07 6.71 14.54
C LEU A 108 0.28 7.73 15.64
N GLU A 109 0.72 7.27 16.83
CA GLU A 109 1.00 8.10 18.00
C GLU A 109 -0.20 8.96 18.45
N VAL A 110 -1.41 8.46 18.22
CA VAL A 110 -2.66 9.16 18.54
C VAL A 110 -3.26 8.62 19.83
N GLY A 111 -3.78 9.53 20.66
CA GLY A 111 -4.51 9.15 21.88
C GLY A 111 -5.74 8.29 21.61
N PRO A 112 -6.27 7.59 22.64
CA PRO A 112 -7.37 6.63 22.51
C PRO A 112 -8.68 7.24 21.96
N ASP A 113 -8.86 8.55 22.14
CA ASP A 113 -10.03 9.30 21.67
C ASP A 113 -9.84 9.87 20.24
N GLY A 114 -8.72 9.55 19.58
CA GLY A 114 -8.43 10.00 18.23
C GLY A 114 -9.34 9.37 17.17
N SER A 115 -9.74 10.18 16.20
CA SER A 115 -10.43 9.69 15.00
C SER A 115 -9.43 9.05 14.04
N LEU A 116 -9.43 7.72 13.93
CA LEU A 116 -8.60 7.01 12.94
C LEU A 116 -8.96 7.41 11.51
N SER A 117 -10.24 7.67 11.23
CA SER A 117 -10.67 8.11 9.90
C SER A 117 -10.03 9.43 9.49
N ASP A 118 -9.81 10.35 10.43
CA ASP A 118 -9.19 11.64 10.14
C ASP A 118 -7.68 11.50 9.90
N GLN A 119 -7.06 10.47 10.48
CA GLN A 119 -5.62 10.23 10.45
C GLN A 119 -5.20 9.36 9.26
N THR A 120 -6.06 8.43 8.85
CA THR A 120 -5.82 7.57 7.67
C THR A 120 -6.45 8.14 6.40
N GLY A 121 -7.38 9.09 6.53
CA GLY A 121 -7.98 9.85 5.44
C GLY A 121 -8.30 9.02 4.20
N LEU A 122 -7.63 9.37 3.09
CA LEU A 122 -7.80 8.73 1.78
C LEU A 122 -7.16 7.34 1.69
N ALA A 123 -6.16 7.01 2.52
CA ALA A 123 -5.46 5.72 2.49
C ALA A 123 -6.41 4.55 2.78
N ASN A 124 -7.40 4.77 3.65
CA ASN A 124 -8.43 3.77 3.92
C ASN A 124 -9.28 3.49 2.66
N ARG A 125 -9.59 4.52 1.87
CA ARG A 125 -10.30 4.35 0.58
C ARG A 125 -9.44 3.74 -0.51
N MET A 126 -8.12 3.93 -0.44
CA MET A 126 -7.15 3.32 -1.34
C MET A 126 -6.92 1.83 -1.04
N HIS A 127 -7.45 1.32 0.09
CA HIS A 127 -7.14 0.00 0.61
C HIS A 127 -5.62 -0.20 0.66
N GLU A 128 -4.93 0.77 1.27
CA GLU A 128 -3.47 0.81 1.28
C GLU A 128 -2.86 -0.36 2.09
N ALA A 129 -1.81 -0.95 1.54
CA ALA A 129 -0.99 -1.95 2.21
C ALA A 129 0.49 -1.69 1.98
N HIS A 130 1.32 -2.08 2.96
CA HIS A 130 2.76 -1.96 2.89
C HIS A 130 3.35 -3.36 2.81
N LEU A 131 3.95 -3.70 1.66
CA LEU A 131 4.59 -5.00 1.45
C LEU A 131 6.09 -4.94 1.72
N SER A 132 6.63 -6.04 2.23
CA SER A 132 8.07 -6.26 2.38
C SER A 132 8.74 -6.24 1.01
N PHE A 133 9.60 -5.25 0.78
CA PHE A 133 10.31 -5.14 -0.49
C PHE A 133 11.34 -6.25 -0.69
N ASP A 134 11.98 -6.70 0.41
CA ASP A 134 12.92 -7.81 0.37
C ASP A 134 12.24 -9.11 -0.06
N ASP A 135 11.03 -9.40 0.44
CA ASP A 135 10.27 -10.58 0.02
C ASP A 135 9.90 -10.50 -1.46
N LEU A 136 9.46 -9.33 -1.94
CA LEU A 136 9.16 -9.11 -3.36
C LEU A 136 10.38 -9.36 -4.26
N LYS A 137 11.56 -8.88 -3.84
CA LYS A 137 12.80 -9.05 -4.59
C LYS A 137 13.29 -10.50 -4.59
N LEU A 138 13.23 -11.18 -3.45
CA LEU A 138 13.68 -12.56 -3.30
C LEU A 138 12.84 -13.54 -4.11
N GLN A 139 11.54 -13.30 -4.23
CA GLN A 139 10.61 -14.23 -4.87
C GLN A 139 10.49 -14.02 -6.39
N GLY A 140 10.99 -12.91 -6.95
CA GLY A 140 10.93 -12.63 -8.40
C GLY A 140 9.50 -12.66 -8.95
N ARG A 141 8.54 -12.12 -8.19
CA ARG A 141 7.10 -12.26 -8.46
C ARG A 141 6.71 -11.64 -9.81
N PRO A 142 5.75 -12.24 -10.55
CA PRO A 142 5.23 -11.64 -11.77
C PRO A 142 4.65 -10.26 -11.51
N ILE A 143 5.11 -9.27 -12.28
CA ILE A 143 4.48 -7.96 -12.40
C ILE A 143 3.76 -7.95 -13.74
N VAL A 144 2.45 -7.68 -13.73
CA VAL A 144 1.63 -7.63 -14.94
C VAL A 144 1.22 -6.19 -15.19
N PRO A 145 1.72 -5.54 -16.26
CA PRO A 145 1.26 -4.22 -16.66
C PRO A 145 -0.18 -4.31 -17.16
N LEU A 146 -1.04 -3.44 -16.62
CA LEU A 146 -2.43 -3.28 -17.06
C LEU A 146 -2.59 -2.12 -18.05
N GLY A 147 -1.51 -1.36 -18.28
CA GLY A 147 -1.50 -0.18 -19.12
C GLY A 147 -2.03 1.06 -18.39
N ARG A 148 -2.46 2.06 -19.17
CA ARG A 148 -3.09 3.28 -18.67
C ARG A 148 -4.59 3.05 -18.60
N LEU A 149 -5.17 3.17 -17.42
CA LEU A 149 -6.61 3.00 -17.18
C LEU A 149 -7.32 4.36 -17.19
N THR A 150 -7.02 5.19 -18.20
CA THR A 150 -7.42 6.60 -18.24
C THR A 150 -8.94 6.77 -18.18
N LYS A 151 -9.70 5.91 -18.88
CA LYS A 151 -11.17 5.97 -18.88
C LYS A 151 -11.76 5.64 -17.51
N GLU A 152 -11.21 4.65 -16.83
CA GLU A 152 -11.62 4.22 -15.50
C GLU A 152 -11.32 5.30 -14.47
N VAL A 153 -10.14 5.93 -14.57
CA VAL A 153 -9.75 7.07 -13.71
C VAL A 153 -10.67 8.27 -13.96
N GLU A 154 -10.96 8.62 -15.21
CA GLU A 154 -11.88 9.71 -15.56
C GLU A 154 -13.30 9.43 -15.05
N HIS A 155 -13.79 8.21 -15.23
CA HIS A 155 -15.10 7.79 -14.75
C HIS A 155 -15.20 7.93 -13.23
N MET A 156 -14.18 7.47 -12.49
CA MET A 156 -14.14 7.58 -11.03
C MET A 156 -14.07 9.05 -10.57
N ARG A 157 -13.26 9.89 -11.22
CA ARG A 157 -13.25 11.35 -10.95
C ARG A 157 -14.65 11.96 -11.14
N HIS A 158 -15.37 11.53 -12.15
CA HIS A 158 -16.73 12.01 -12.40
C HIS A 158 -17.70 11.59 -11.30
N ILE A 159 -17.64 10.35 -10.83
CA ILE A 159 -18.46 9.84 -9.71
C ILE A 159 -18.15 10.59 -8.41
N MET A 160 -16.87 10.91 -8.15
CA MET A 160 -16.46 11.58 -6.92
C MET A 160 -16.85 13.06 -6.85
N ASN A 161 -17.09 13.71 -7.99
CA ASN A 161 -17.49 15.11 -8.10
C ASN A 161 -19.01 15.32 -8.25
N LEU A 162 -19.79 14.23 -8.18
CA LEU A 162 -21.26 14.23 -8.13
C LEU A 162 -21.75 14.03 -6.69
#